data_AF-A0AA36J1N2-F1
#
_entry.id   AF-A0AA36J1N2-F1
#
_cell.length_a   1.000
_cell.length_b   1.000
_cell.length_c   1.000
_cell.angle_alpha   90.00
_cell.angle_beta   90.00
_cell.angle_gamma   90.00
#
_symmetry.space_group_name_H-M   'P 1'
#
loop_
_entity.id
_entity.type
_entity.pdbx_description
1 polymer ?
#
loop_
_entity_poly.entity_id
_entity_poly.type
_entity_poly.pdbx_seq_one_letter_code
_entity_poly.pdbx_strand_id
1 'polypeptide(L)'
;ARLGDGDAAVRRLACAALGQVAGRGTESAVAALLGRLEDKDGGVRRAALRALEKVAEKQDAKVMQAVFARCNDTEAFVRHSAAEVLSRLAEEGNTQVLSRMIELGEDRDARVRCAATEALGKLAGRGDSRVLSSLLDRLDDECDATRRAAATSLGQVTFAPLAELEVQERHIKDLQFRGQHEVSARDRTIAEMRIQHAQEVARLQFRVDELEERLRSESQSSSQRIEQLEQQVKEQEWVAGVSMVIPHAGREI
;
A
#
# COMPACT_ATOMS: atom_id res chain seq x y z
N ALA A 1 -53.07 8.35 -20.15
CA ALA A 1 -51.89 9.16 -19.79
C ALA A 1 -50.94 9.26 -20.99
N ARG A 2 -50.31 10.40 -21.26
CA ARG A 2 -49.37 10.61 -22.39
C ARG A 2 -48.08 9.77 -22.33
N LEU A 3 -47.92 8.99 -21.26
CA LEU A 3 -46.87 8.00 -21.12
C LEU A 3 -46.93 6.91 -22.20
N GLY A 4 -48.10 6.62 -22.77
CA GLY A 4 -48.26 5.63 -23.85
C GLY A 4 -48.35 6.22 -25.26
N ASP A 5 -47.97 7.49 -25.45
CA ASP A 5 -48.08 8.16 -26.75
C ASP A 5 -47.15 7.53 -27.80
N GLY A 6 -47.52 7.58 -29.08
CA GLY A 6 -46.71 7.03 -30.17
C GLY A 6 -45.37 7.74 -30.33
N ASP A 7 -45.33 9.04 -30.01
CA ASP A 7 -44.12 9.87 -30.08
C ASP A 7 -43.25 9.73 -28.82
N ALA A 8 -41.99 9.34 -29.01
CA ALA A 8 -41.01 9.24 -27.94
C ALA A 8 -40.74 10.59 -27.24
N ALA A 9 -40.81 11.72 -27.96
CA ALA A 9 -40.65 13.04 -27.35
C ALA A 9 -41.78 13.33 -26.35
N VAL A 10 -43.02 13.02 -26.71
CA VAL A 10 -44.18 13.17 -25.82
C VAL A 10 -44.05 12.24 -24.61
N ARG A 11 -43.63 10.98 -24.80
CA ARG A 11 -43.40 10.06 -23.68
C ARG A 11 -42.30 10.54 -22.73
N ARG A 12 -41.19 11.07 -23.26
CA ARG A 12 -40.10 11.66 -22.45
C ARG A 12 -40.60 12.82 -21.60
N LEU A 13 -41.34 13.75 -22.21
CA LEU A 13 -41.93 14.89 -21.51
C LEU A 13 -42.93 14.44 -20.46
N ALA A 14 -43.72 13.40 -20.74
CA ALA A 14 -44.64 12.82 -19.77
C ALA A 14 -43.91 12.24 -18.55
N CYS A 15 -42.81 11.49 -18.74
CA CYS A 15 -41.98 11.02 -17.62
C CYS A 15 -41.41 12.20 -16.81
N ALA A 16 -40.86 13.21 -17.50
CA ALA A 16 -40.29 14.38 -16.86
C ALA A 16 -41.33 15.16 -16.04
N ALA A 17 -42.50 15.41 -16.62
CA ALA A 17 -43.60 16.08 -15.95
C ALA A 17 -44.05 15.29 -14.71
N LEU A 18 -44.24 13.97 -14.84
CA LEU A 18 -44.63 13.11 -13.73
C LEU A 18 -43.62 13.17 -12.59
N GLY A 19 -42.32 13.16 -12.88
CA GLY A 19 -41.26 13.32 -11.88
C GLY A 19 -41.20 14.67 -11.18
N GLN A 20 -41.87 15.71 -11.70
CA GLN A 20 -41.95 17.04 -11.07
C GLN A 20 -43.22 17.23 -10.26
N VAL A 21 -44.33 16.62 -10.69
CA VAL A 21 -45.65 16.85 -10.08
C VAL A 21 -46.04 15.77 -9.07
N ALA A 22 -45.51 14.55 -9.19
CA ALA A 22 -45.81 13.49 -8.25
C ALA A 22 -44.97 13.65 -6.97
N GLY A 23 -45.60 13.45 -5.82
CA GLY A 23 -44.91 13.37 -4.54
C GLY A 23 -44.08 12.09 -4.43
N ARG A 24 -43.07 12.11 -3.56
CA ARG A 24 -42.29 10.91 -3.22
C ARG A 24 -43.22 9.83 -2.65
N GLY A 25 -43.00 8.58 -3.05
CA GLY A 25 -43.81 7.43 -2.64
C GLY A 25 -45.15 7.29 -3.38
N THR A 26 -45.44 8.13 -4.39
CA THR A 26 -46.69 8.00 -5.17
C THR A 26 -46.68 6.71 -6.00
N GLU A 27 -47.32 5.65 -5.48
CA GLU A 27 -47.30 4.30 -6.08
C GLU A 27 -47.70 4.27 -7.55
N SER A 28 -48.76 4.99 -7.92
CA SER A 28 -49.25 5.03 -9.30
C SER A 28 -48.25 5.70 -10.26
N ALA A 29 -47.52 6.72 -9.77
CA ALA A 29 -46.47 7.37 -10.55
C ALA A 29 -45.25 6.46 -10.70
N VAL A 30 -44.83 5.81 -9.60
CA VAL A 30 -43.73 4.83 -9.61
C VAL A 30 -44.03 3.69 -10.57
N ALA A 31 -45.22 3.08 -10.48
CA ALA A 31 -45.63 1.99 -11.37
C ALA A 31 -45.62 2.41 -12.85
N ALA A 32 -46.12 3.62 -13.15
CA ALA A 32 -46.15 4.12 -14.51
C ALA A 32 -44.74 4.39 -15.09
N LEU A 33 -43.81 4.88 -14.26
CA LEU A 33 -42.43 5.10 -14.65
C LEU A 33 -41.63 3.81 -14.79
N LEU A 34 -41.86 2.82 -13.92
CA LEU A 34 -41.28 1.47 -14.06
C LEU A 34 -41.65 0.86 -15.42
N GLY A 35 -42.89 1.01 -15.85
CA GLY A 35 -43.34 0.59 -17.19
C GLY A 35 -42.70 1.34 -18.36
N ARG A 36 -41.94 2.43 -18.12
CA ARG A 36 -41.17 3.16 -19.14
C ARG A 36 -39.68 2.82 -19.14
N LEU A 37 -39.20 2.02 -18.20
CA LEU A 37 -37.84 1.51 -18.24
C LEU A 37 -37.62 0.47 -19.34
N GLU A 38 -38.69 -0.13 -19.87
CA GLU A 38 -38.65 -1.06 -21.02
C GLU A 38 -39.02 -0.39 -22.36
N ASP A 39 -39.06 0.95 -22.41
CA ASP A 39 -39.38 1.66 -23.64
C ASP A 39 -38.31 1.41 -24.72
N LYS A 40 -38.71 1.29 -25.99
CA LYS A 40 -37.78 1.14 -27.12
C LYS A 40 -36.82 2.32 -27.26
N ASP A 41 -37.25 3.53 -26.88
CA ASP A 41 -36.44 4.73 -26.95
C ASP A 41 -35.57 4.92 -25.69
N GLY A 42 -34.25 4.97 -25.86
CA GLY A 42 -33.32 5.16 -24.75
C GLY A 42 -33.49 6.50 -24.02
N GLY A 43 -33.97 7.53 -24.71
CA GLY A 43 -34.29 8.82 -24.09
C GLY A 43 -35.49 8.73 -23.15
N VAL A 44 -36.52 7.95 -23.49
CA VAL A 44 -37.66 7.64 -22.60
C VAL A 44 -37.19 6.87 -21.38
N ARG A 45 -36.39 5.81 -21.57
CA ARG A 45 -35.82 5.03 -20.44
C ARG A 45 -35.03 5.93 -19.49
N ARG A 46 -34.18 6.81 -20.03
CA ARG A 46 -33.41 7.78 -19.24
C ARG A 46 -34.30 8.78 -18.51
N ALA A 47 -35.34 9.30 -19.16
CA ALA A 47 -36.29 10.22 -18.53
C ALA A 47 -37.06 9.53 -17.39
N ALA A 48 -37.40 8.26 -17.56
CA ALA A 48 -38.04 7.45 -16.52
C ALA A 48 -37.12 7.23 -15.31
N LEU A 49 -35.84 6.89 -15.53
CA LEU A 49 -34.84 6.78 -14.45
C LEU A 49 -34.73 8.07 -13.63
N ARG A 50 -34.57 9.21 -14.29
CA ARG A 50 -34.47 10.52 -13.62
C ARG A 50 -35.73 10.92 -12.88
N ALA A 51 -36.90 10.51 -13.37
CA ALA A 51 -38.16 10.73 -12.68
C ALA A 51 -38.29 9.82 -11.46
N LEU A 52 -37.91 8.54 -11.57
CA LEU A 52 -37.92 7.58 -10.45
C LEU A 52 -37.04 8.03 -9.30
N GLU A 53 -35.88 8.61 -9.56
CA GLU A 53 -35.02 9.19 -8.52
C GLU A 53 -35.77 10.17 -7.60
N LYS A 54 -36.68 10.97 -8.18
CA LYS A 54 -37.44 12.00 -7.46
C LYS A 54 -38.66 11.45 -6.74
N VAL A 55 -39.34 10.48 -7.36
CA VAL A 55 -40.64 10.01 -6.89
C VAL A 55 -40.56 8.71 -6.10
N ALA A 56 -39.51 7.91 -6.23
CA ALA A 56 -39.37 6.65 -5.52
C ALA A 56 -38.97 6.88 -4.05
N GLU A 57 -39.53 6.06 -3.17
CA GLU A 57 -38.99 5.83 -1.83
C GLU A 57 -37.53 5.34 -1.95
N LYS A 58 -36.68 5.73 -0.99
CA LYS A 58 -35.33 5.16 -0.92
C LYS A 58 -35.44 3.66 -0.64
N GLN A 59 -34.52 2.88 -1.16
CA GLN A 59 -34.47 1.42 -0.99
C GLN A 59 -35.73 0.65 -1.44
N ASP A 60 -36.65 1.25 -2.20
CA ASP A 60 -37.79 0.51 -2.76
C ASP A 60 -37.27 -0.66 -3.60
N ALA A 61 -37.55 -1.89 -3.17
CA ALA A 61 -36.98 -3.09 -3.76
C ALA A 61 -37.33 -3.26 -5.25
N LYS A 62 -38.56 -2.88 -5.65
CA LYS A 62 -39.01 -2.99 -7.05
C LYS A 62 -38.27 -1.97 -7.92
N VAL A 63 -38.12 -0.75 -7.42
CA VAL A 63 -37.38 0.31 -8.11
C VAL A 63 -35.90 -0.06 -8.21
N MET A 64 -35.29 -0.49 -7.10
CA MET A 64 -33.89 -0.91 -7.07
C MET A 64 -33.61 -2.01 -8.08
N GLN A 65 -34.43 -3.07 -8.11
CA GLN A 65 -34.29 -4.17 -9.08
C GLN A 65 -34.42 -3.69 -10.53
N ALA A 66 -35.40 -2.85 -10.82
CA ALA A 66 -35.64 -2.37 -12.18
C ALA A 66 -34.54 -1.41 -12.66
N VAL A 67 -34.01 -0.55 -11.79
CA VAL A 67 -32.88 0.32 -12.10
C VAL A 67 -31.61 -0.51 -12.28
N PHE A 68 -31.39 -1.54 -11.45
CA PHE A 68 -30.25 -2.46 -11.59
C PHE A 68 -30.20 -3.13 -12.96
N ALA A 69 -31.36 -3.56 -13.50
CA ALA A 69 -31.44 -4.11 -14.85
C ALA A 69 -30.96 -3.11 -15.93
N ARG A 70 -31.20 -1.81 -15.74
CA ARG A 70 -30.76 -0.74 -16.66
C ARG A 70 -29.25 -0.48 -16.62
N CYS A 71 -28.52 -1.02 -15.64
CA CYS A 71 -27.06 -1.02 -15.70
C CYS A 71 -26.51 -1.89 -16.85
N ASN A 72 -27.32 -2.75 -17.49
CA ASN A 72 -26.94 -3.53 -18.67
C ASN A 72 -27.59 -3.01 -19.96
N ASP A 73 -28.10 -1.78 -19.95
CA ASP A 73 -28.74 -1.19 -21.12
C ASP A 73 -27.77 -1.03 -22.29
N THR A 74 -28.26 -1.18 -23.52
CA THR A 74 -27.45 -1.02 -24.74
C THR A 74 -26.90 0.40 -24.87
N GLU A 75 -27.66 1.40 -24.41
CA GLU A 75 -27.33 2.82 -24.49
C GLU A 75 -26.53 3.28 -23.28
N ALA A 76 -25.34 3.86 -23.52
CA ALA A 76 -24.44 4.30 -22.46
C ALA A 76 -25.07 5.36 -21.55
N PHE A 77 -25.87 6.28 -22.11
CA PHE A 77 -26.57 7.29 -21.33
C PHE A 77 -27.60 6.70 -20.36
N VAL A 78 -28.19 5.54 -20.68
CA VAL A 78 -29.13 4.86 -19.79
C VAL A 78 -28.37 4.17 -18.67
N ARG A 79 -27.26 3.48 -18.97
CA ARG A 79 -26.37 2.88 -17.95
C ARG A 79 -25.81 3.91 -16.98
N HIS A 80 -25.36 5.05 -17.51
CA HIS A 80 -24.89 6.20 -16.71
C HIS A 80 -25.98 6.69 -15.74
N SER A 81 -27.20 6.94 -16.24
CA SER A 81 -28.30 7.36 -15.36
C SER A 81 -28.71 6.27 -14.37
N ALA A 82 -28.60 4.98 -14.72
CA ALA A 82 -28.87 3.91 -13.77
C ALA A 82 -27.87 3.94 -12.60
N ALA A 83 -26.58 4.12 -12.88
CA ALA A 83 -25.55 4.27 -11.85
C ALA A 83 -25.82 5.48 -10.93
N GLU A 84 -26.15 6.64 -11.51
CA GLU A 84 -26.49 7.83 -10.72
C GLU A 84 -27.71 7.60 -9.81
N VAL A 85 -28.78 7.01 -10.36
CA VAL A 85 -30.02 6.77 -9.61
C VAL A 85 -29.79 5.77 -8.48
N LEU A 86 -29.07 4.68 -8.74
CA LEU A 86 -28.70 3.74 -7.67
C LEU A 86 -27.89 4.41 -6.57
N SER A 87 -26.95 5.30 -6.91
CA SER A 87 -26.16 6.04 -5.91
C SER A 87 -26.98 6.94 -4.97
N ARG A 88 -28.20 7.33 -5.38
CA ARG A 88 -29.08 8.21 -4.61
C ARG A 88 -30.19 7.46 -3.86
N LEU A 89 -30.61 6.30 -4.38
CA LEU A 89 -31.67 5.47 -3.81
C LEU A 89 -31.16 4.35 -2.91
N ALA A 90 -29.94 3.86 -3.15
CA ALA A 90 -29.32 2.83 -2.33
C ALA A 90 -28.93 3.37 -0.94
N GLU A 91 -28.81 2.45 0.00
CA GLU A 91 -28.14 2.71 1.27
C GLU A 91 -26.63 2.67 1.15
N GLU A 92 -25.98 3.40 2.05
CA GLU A 92 -24.55 3.25 2.28
C GLU A 92 -24.23 1.79 2.66
N GLY A 93 -23.15 1.26 2.10
CA GLY A 93 -22.73 -0.11 2.31
C GLY A 93 -23.51 -1.16 1.52
N ASN A 94 -24.47 -0.78 0.66
CA ASN A 94 -25.21 -1.75 -0.14
C ASN A 94 -24.30 -2.55 -1.07
N THR A 95 -24.01 -3.79 -0.68
CA THR A 95 -22.98 -4.62 -1.32
C THR A 95 -23.29 -4.98 -2.76
N GLN A 96 -24.58 -5.15 -3.10
CA GLN A 96 -25.01 -5.45 -4.47
C GLN A 96 -24.76 -4.24 -5.39
N VAL A 97 -25.11 -3.05 -4.94
CA VAL A 97 -24.88 -1.82 -5.71
C VAL A 97 -23.39 -1.53 -5.83
N LEU A 98 -22.61 -1.69 -4.74
CA LEU A 98 -21.15 -1.50 -4.77
C LEU A 98 -20.49 -2.45 -5.77
N SER A 99 -20.82 -3.75 -5.74
CA SER A 99 -20.29 -4.72 -6.69
C SER A 99 -20.64 -4.33 -8.13
N ARG A 100 -21.86 -3.84 -8.36
CA ARG A 100 -22.28 -3.41 -9.69
C ARG A 100 -21.57 -2.13 -10.16
N MET A 101 -21.26 -1.19 -9.25
CA MET A 101 -20.50 0.01 -9.60
C MET A 101 -19.01 -0.31 -9.86
N ILE A 102 -18.46 -1.36 -9.23
CA ILE A 102 -17.14 -1.90 -9.59
C ILE A 102 -17.19 -2.47 -11.02
N GLU A 103 -18.18 -3.28 -11.36
CA GLU A 103 -18.33 -3.86 -12.71
C GLU A 103 -18.57 -2.80 -13.80
N LEU A 104 -19.48 -1.85 -13.58
CA LEU A 104 -19.66 -0.68 -14.46
C LEU A 104 -18.41 0.18 -14.53
N GLY A 105 -17.47 -0.07 -13.64
CA GLY A 105 -16.23 0.61 -13.63
C GLY A 105 -15.31 0.31 -14.80
N GLU A 106 -15.54 -0.81 -15.44
CA GLU A 106 -14.84 -1.29 -16.63
C GLU A 106 -15.66 -1.01 -17.92
N ASP A 107 -16.69 -0.17 -17.84
CA ASP A 107 -17.54 0.13 -18.99
C ASP A 107 -16.75 0.82 -20.11
N ARG A 108 -17.06 0.47 -21.36
CA ARG A 108 -16.47 1.09 -22.55
C ARG A 108 -16.70 2.61 -22.65
N ASP A 109 -17.79 3.12 -22.07
CA ASP A 109 -18.09 4.55 -22.06
C ASP A 109 -17.55 5.21 -20.80
N ALA A 110 -16.63 6.16 -20.97
CA ALA A 110 -15.98 6.87 -19.87
C ALA A 110 -16.96 7.59 -18.92
N ARG A 111 -18.14 8.02 -19.40
CA ARG A 111 -19.15 8.67 -18.53
C ARG A 111 -19.85 7.66 -17.63
N VAL A 112 -19.98 6.42 -18.07
CA VAL A 112 -20.50 5.33 -17.24
C VAL A 112 -19.46 4.97 -16.18
N ARG A 113 -18.18 4.81 -16.58
CA ARG A 113 -17.07 4.60 -15.63
C ARG A 113 -17.04 5.70 -14.57
N CYS A 114 -17.00 6.96 -14.98
CA CYS A 114 -16.97 8.12 -14.09
C CYS A 114 -18.15 8.11 -13.10
N ALA A 115 -19.39 7.91 -13.58
CA ALA A 115 -20.56 7.86 -12.71
C ALA A 115 -20.50 6.70 -11.70
N ALA A 116 -20.01 5.54 -12.13
CA ALA A 116 -19.82 4.40 -11.25
C ALA A 116 -18.74 4.67 -10.19
N THR A 117 -17.63 5.30 -10.57
CA THR A 117 -16.57 5.73 -9.63
C THR A 117 -17.13 6.68 -8.57
N GLU A 118 -17.87 7.71 -8.97
CA GLU A 118 -18.49 8.65 -8.03
C GLU A 118 -19.51 7.96 -7.11
N ALA A 119 -20.27 7.00 -7.64
CA ALA A 119 -21.23 6.22 -6.86
C ALA A 119 -20.52 5.39 -5.78
N LEU A 120 -19.37 4.79 -6.10
CA LEU A 120 -18.53 4.08 -5.13
C LEU A 120 -18.10 4.99 -3.98
N GLY A 121 -17.63 6.20 -4.27
CA GLY A 121 -17.24 7.16 -3.23
C GLY A 121 -18.38 7.58 -2.29
N LYS A 122 -19.61 7.66 -2.83
CA LYS A 122 -20.81 8.05 -2.07
C LYS A 122 -21.40 6.91 -1.24
N LEU A 123 -21.30 5.68 -1.74
CA LEU A 123 -21.99 4.52 -1.15
C LEU A 123 -21.09 3.64 -0.30
N ALA A 124 -19.79 3.63 -0.54
CA ALA A 124 -18.92 2.69 0.16
C ALA A 124 -18.69 3.11 1.60
N GLY A 125 -18.79 2.14 2.51
CA GLY A 125 -18.32 2.32 3.87
C GLY A 125 -16.80 2.55 3.86
N ARG A 126 -16.32 3.31 4.83
CA ARG A 126 -14.89 3.62 4.93
C ARG A 126 -14.05 2.35 5.07
N GLY A 127 -12.92 2.34 4.39
CA GLY A 127 -12.00 1.21 4.43
C GLY A 127 -12.51 -0.06 3.73
N ASP A 128 -13.60 -0.01 2.93
CA ASP A 128 -13.98 -1.15 2.10
C ASP A 128 -12.86 -1.44 1.09
N SER A 129 -12.08 -2.48 1.38
CA SER A 129 -10.87 -2.84 0.65
C SER A 129 -11.13 -3.16 -0.82
N ARG A 130 -12.33 -3.66 -1.16
CA ARG A 130 -12.72 -3.97 -2.54
C ARG A 130 -12.92 -2.68 -3.32
N VAL A 131 -13.59 -1.72 -2.71
CA VAL A 131 -13.82 -0.40 -3.32
C VAL A 131 -12.51 0.37 -3.41
N LEU A 132 -11.69 0.34 -2.38
CA LEU A 132 -10.36 0.98 -2.40
C LEU A 132 -9.49 0.45 -3.54
N SER A 133 -9.42 -0.86 -3.72
CA SER A 133 -8.64 -1.48 -4.80
C SER A 133 -9.15 -1.01 -6.16
N SER A 134 -10.47 -1.08 -6.39
CA SER A 134 -11.07 -0.62 -7.65
C SER A 134 -10.85 0.87 -7.89
N LEU A 135 -10.93 1.72 -6.87
CA LEU A 135 -10.69 3.16 -7.03
C LEU A 135 -9.21 3.48 -7.30
N LEU A 136 -8.26 2.75 -6.71
CA LEU A 136 -6.83 2.91 -6.97
C LEU A 136 -6.50 2.59 -8.42
N ASP A 137 -7.00 1.48 -8.96
CA ASP A 137 -6.81 1.10 -10.37
C ASP A 137 -7.28 2.21 -11.33
N ARG A 138 -8.28 2.98 -10.91
CA ARG A 138 -8.94 4.00 -11.75
C ARG A 138 -8.30 5.37 -11.67
N LEU A 139 -7.25 5.51 -10.86
CA LEU A 139 -6.33 6.65 -10.93
C LEU A 139 -5.52 6.63 -12.22
N ASP A 140 -5.43 5.50 -12.93
CA ASP A 140 -4.73 5.37 -14.20
C ASP A 140 -5.69 5.28 -15.41
N ASP A 141 -6.99 5.58 -15.23
CA ASP A 141 -7.99 5.54 -16.30
C ASP A 141 -7.62 6.51 -17.45
N GLU A 142 -7.85 6.08 -18.70
CA GLU A 142 -7.64 6.89 -19.90
C GLU A 142 -8.38 8.24 -19.87
N CYS A 143 -9.52 8.32 -19.19
CA CYS A 143 -10.34 9.51 -19.10
C CYS A 143 -10.03 10.34 -17.86
N ASP A 144 -9.64 11.59 -18.06
CA ASP A 144 -9.33 12.56 -17.00
C ASP A 144 -10.47 12.74 -16.00
N ALA A 145 -11.73 12.68 -16.45
CA ALA A 145 -12.88 12.81 -15.57
C ALA A 145 -12.96 11.62 -14.59
N THR A 146 -12.73 10.41 -15.09
CA THR A 146 -12.72 9.19 -14.26
C THR A 146 -11.57 9.23 -13.26
N ARG A 147 -10.36 9.65 -13.66
CA ARG A 147 -9.22 9.81 -12.73
C ARG A 147 -9.52 10.79 -11.60
N ARG A 148 -10.12 11.95 -11.92
CA ARG A 148 -10.53 12.94 -10.91
C ARG A 148 -11.63 12.40 -9.99
N ALA A 149 -12.60 11.68 -10.54
CA ALA A 149 -13.63 11.02 -9.76
C ALA A 149 -13.00 10.00 -8.79
N ALA A 150 -12.03 9.20 -9.26
CA ALA A 150 -11.34 8.21 -8.44
C ALA A 150 -10.59 8.87 -7.28
N ALA A 151 -9.81 9.92 -7.53
CA ALA A 151 -9.13 10.68 -6.48
C ALA A 151 -10.10 11.28 -5.45
N THR A 152 -11.22 11.84 -5.92
CA THR A 152 -12.27 12.40 -5.04
C THR A 152 -12.92 11.31 -4.19
N SER A 153 -13.29 10.20 -4.82
CA SER A 153 -13.95 9.08 -4.16
C SER A 153 -13.03 8.37 -3.17
N LEU A 154 -11.73 8.22 -3.48
CA LEU A 154 -10.73 7.76 -2.51
C LEU A 154 -10.76 8.66 -1.28
N GLY A 155 -10.73 9.98 -1.47
CA GLY A 155 -10.85 10.94 -0.37
C GLY A 155 -12.06 10.68 0.55
N GLN A 156 -13.21 10.33 -0.04
CA GLN A 156 -14.45 10.05 0.68
C GLN A 156 -14.42 8.73 1.46
N VAL A 157 -13.76 7.70 0.90
CA VAL A 157 -13.75 6.35 1.48
C VAL A 157 -12.54 6.08 2.38
N THR A 158 -11.47 6.89 2.30
CA THR A 158 -10.29 6.77 3.15
C THR A 158 -10.28 7.74 4.33
N PHE A 159 -10.79 8.97 4.17
CA PHE A 159 -10.68 10.00 5.20
C PHE A 159 -12.01 10.27 5.91
N ALA A 160 -11.91 10.52 7.20
CA ALA A 160 -13.02 10.95 8.04
C ALA A 160 -13.42 12.41 7.82
N PRO A 161 -14.57 12.89 8.35
CA PRO A 161 -14.81 14.32 8.49
C PRO A 161 -13.72 14.84 9.44
N LEU A 162 -13.21 16.04 9.19
CA LEU A 162 -12.04 16.63 9.86
C LEU A 162 -11.93 16.43 11.39
N ALA A 163 -13.03 16.23 12.12
CA ALA A 163 -13.05 15.94 13.56
C ALA A 163 -12.28 14.67 13.97
N GLU A 164 -12.24 13.63 13.14
CA GLU A 164 -11.48 12.40 13.42
C GLU A 164 -10.00 12.53 13.05
N LEU A 165 -9.67 13.43 12.11
CA LEU A 165 -8.29 13.76 11.73
C LEU A 165 -7.55 14.49 12.87
N GLU A 166 -8.22 15.31 13.68
CA GLU A 166 -7.61 15.95 14.86
C GLU A 166 -7.23 14.94 15.96
N VAL A 167 -7.98 13.83 16.06
CA VAL A 167 -7.69 12.73 17.00
C VAL A 167 -6.54 11.88 16.47
N GLN A 168 -6.51 11.60 15.16
CA GLN A 168 -5.40 10.90 14.52
C GLN A 168 -4.11 11.71 14.49
N GLU A 169 -4.16 13.04 14.30
CA GLU A 169 -2.97 13.88 14.33
C GLU A 169 -2.35 13.93 15.74
N ARG A 170 -3.19 13.94 16.78
CA ARG A 170 -2.73 13.75 18.17
C ARG A 170 -2.07 12.39 18.37
N HIS A 171 -2.65 11.32 17.84
CA HIS A 171 -2.10 9.97 17.97
C HIS A 171 -0.82 9.76 17.16
N ILE A 172 -0.72 10.36 15.96
CA ILE A 172 0.48 10.36 15.12
C ILE A 172 1.58 11.17 15.78
N LYS A 173 1.28 12.33 16.41
CA LYS A 173 2.26 13.08 17.21
C LYS A 173 2.75 12.27 18.42
N ASP A 174 1.85 11.54 19.10
CA ASP A 174 2.21 10.69 20.24
C ASP A 174 3.06 9.47 19.82
N LEU A 175 2.76 8.86 18.66
CA LEU A 175 3.55 7.77 18.06
C LEU A 175 4.89 8.26 17.50
N GLN A 176 4.95 9.45 16.90
CA GLN A 176 6.20 10.08 16.44
C GLN A 176 7.08 10.46 17.63
N PHE A 177 6.49 10.96 18.73
CA PHE A 177 7.20 11.24 19.97
C PHE A 177 7.81 9.96 20.58
N ARG A 178 7.04 8.88 20.67
CA ARG A 178 7.55 7.57 21.13
C ARG A 178 8.61 6.99 20.19
N GLY A 179 8.41 7.08 18.88
CA GLY A 179 9.37 6.63 17.87
C GLY A 179 10.69 7.40 17.90
N GLN A 180 10.68 8.72 18.14
CA GLN A 180 11.89 9.52 18.31
C GLN A 180 12.67 9.14 19.58
N HIS A 181 11.98 8.83 20.67
CA HIS A 181 12.63 8.35 21.90
C HIS A 181 13.20 6.93 21.74
N GLU A 182 12.52 6.03 21.03
CA GLU A 182 13.01 4.67 20.77
C GLU A 182 14.17 4.63 19.77
N VAL A 183 14.14 5.47 18.72
CA VAL A 183 15.26 5.63 17.78
C VAL A 183 16.45 6.27 18.49
N SER A 184 16.24 7.31 19.31
CA SER A 184 17.31 7.93 20.11
C SER A 184 17.91 6.96 21.14
N ALA A 185 17.13 6.05 21.71
CA ALA A 185 17.64 5.01 22.61
C ALA A 185 18.46 3.96 21.86
N ARG A 186 17.98 3.47 20.71
CA ARG A 186 18.74 2.53 19.86
C ARG A 186 20.04 3.13 19.37
N ASP A 187 20.06 4.39 18.96
CA ASP A 187 21.28 5.07 18.49
C ASP A 187 22.31 5.25 19.61
N ARG A 188 21.88 5.53 20.85
CA ARG A 188 22.76 5.55 22.02
C ARG A 188 23.37 4.20 22.32
N THR A 189 22.56 3.13 22.33
CA THR A 189 23.03 1.77 22.58
C THR A 189 23.99 1.30 21.48
N ILE A 190 23.74 1.65 20.21
CA ILE A 190 24.65 1.37 19.09
C ILE A 190 25.97 2.15 19.24
N ALA A 191 25.92 3.42 19.65
CA ALA A 191 27.12 4.22 19.90
C ALA A 191 27.97 3.65 21.06
N GLU A 192 27.34 3.23 22.15
CA GLU A 192 28.00 2.58 23.30
C GLU A 192 28.67 1.26 22.89
N MET A 193 27.97 0.41 22.13
CA MET A 193 28.53 -0.83 21.59
C MET A 193 29.74 -0.56 20.68
N ARG A 194 29.70 0.49 19.84
CA ARG A 194 30.84 0.86 18.99
C ARG A 194 32.07 1.30 19.79
N ILE A 195 31.86 2.05 20.87
CA ILE A 195 32.95 2.47 21.77
C ILE A 195 33.56 1.27 22.47
N GLN A 196 32.75 0.36 23.01
CA GLN A 196 33.24 -0.87 23.64
C GLN A 196 34.04 -1.74 22.66
N HIS A 197 33.53 -1.90 21.43
CA HIS A 197 34.24 -2.66 20.40
C HIS A 197 35.58 -2.02 20.03
N ALA A 198 35.62 -0.69 19.88
CA ALA A 198 36.87 0.03 19.59
C ALA A 198 37.91 -0.12 20.73
N GLN A 199 37.46 -0.09 21.99
CA GLN A 199 38.33 -0.32 23.15
C GLN A 199 38.88 -1.76 23.16
N GLU A 200 38.05 -2.74 22.81
CA GLU A 200 38.46 -4.14 22.76
C GLU A 200 39.45 -4.40 21.62
N VAL A 201 39.24 -3.82 20.44
CA VAL A 201 40.19 -3.87 19.32
C VAL A 201 41.54 -3.26 19.71
N ALA A 202 41.55 -2.08 20.34
CA ALA A 202 42.79 -1.44 20.80
C ALA A 202 43.54 -2.30 21.84
N ARG A 203 42.80 -2.94 22.76
CA ARG A 203 43.39 -3.86 23.75
C ARG A 203 44.00 -5.09 23.10
N LEU A 204 43.33 -5.66 22.09
CA LEU A 204 43.84 -6.81 21.36
C LEU A 204 45.08 -6.46 20.52
N GLN A 205 45.09 -5.29 19.87
CA GLN A 205 46.25 -4.79 19.14
C GLN A 205 47.47 -4.63 20.06
N PHE A 206 47.29 -4.00 21.23
CA PHE A 206 48.37 -3.90 22.21
C PHE A 206 48.93 -5.27 22.63
N ARG A 207 48.06 -6.27 22.79
CA ARG A 207 48.49 -7.64 23.11
C ARG A 207 49.25 -8.30 21.96
N VAL A 208 48.84 -8.05 20.72
CA VAL A 208 49.57 -8.53 19.53
C VAL A 208 50.97 -7.94 19.48
N ASP A 209 51.11 -6.62 19.67
CA ASP A 209 52.41 -5.94 19.67
C ASP A 209 53.34 -6.51 20.76
N GLU A 210 52.82 -6.74 21.97
CA GLU A 210 53.55 -7.36 23.09
C GLU A 210 54.04 -8.78 22.73
N LEU A 211 53.18 -9.58 22.09
CA LEU A 211 53.54 -10.94 21.67
C LEU A 211 54.58 -10.94 20.53
N GLU A 212 54.49 -10.00 19.60
CA GLU A 212 55.48 -9.85 18.52
C GLU A 212 56.85 -9.43 19.04
N GLU A 213 56.90 -8.56 20.06
CA GLU A 213 58.16 -8.18 20.71
C GLU A 213 58.77 -9.36 21.49
N ARG A 214 57.94 -10.11 22.23
CA ARG A 214 58.38 -11.34 22.90
C ARG A 214 58.95 -12.36 21.91
N LEU A 215 58.25 -12.62 20.81
CA LEU A 215 58.72 -13.55 19.78
C LEU A 215 60.06 -13.09 19.17
N ARG A 216 60.23 -11.79 18.92
CA ARG A 216 61.50 -11.22 18.44
C ARG A 216 62.63 -11.46 19.44
N SER A 217 62.40 -11.19 20.73
CA SER A 217 63.43 -11.39 21.76
C SER A 217 63.82 -12.87 21.93
N GLU A 218 62.86 -13.79 21.90
CA GLU A 218 63.12 -15.24 21.96
C GLU A 218 63.88 -15.73 20.75
N SER A 219 63.55 -15.22 19.55
CA SER A 219 64.29 -15.54 18.32
C SER A 219 65.73 -15.06 18.39
N GLN A 220 65.99 -13.84 18.88
CA GLN A 220 67.36 -13.31 19.04
C GLN A 220 68.17 -14.12 20.05
N SER A 221 67.56 -14.45 21.20
CA SER A 221 68.18 -15.31 22.22
C SER A 221 68.53 -16.69 21.67
N SER A 222 67.63 -17.28 20.89
CA SER A 222 67.86 -18.56 20.22
C SER A 222 69.01 -18.48 19.23
N SER A 223 69.08 -17.43 18.40
CA SER A 223 70.19 -17.22 17.46
C SER A 223 71.54 -17.05 18.16
N GLN A 224 71.61 -16.24 19.22
CA GLN A 224 72.85 -16.08 20.01
C GLN A 224 73.31 -17.41 20.62
N ARG A 225 72.37 -18.23 21.08
CA ARG A 225 72.67 -19.54 21.66
C ARG A 225 73.20 -20.51 20.61
N ILE A 226 72.67 -20.46 19.39
CA ILE A 226 73.20 -21.22 18.25
C ILE A 226 74.63 -20.79 17.93
N GLU A 227 74.91 -19.48 17.82
CA GLU A 227 76.26 -18.96 17.56
C GLU A 227 77.27 -19.38 18.65
N GLN A 228 76.90 -19.32 19.93
CA GLN A 228 77.75 -19.78 21.03
C GLN A 228 78.06 -21.27 20.92
N LEU A 229 77.06 -22.11 20.60
CA LEU A 229 77.25 -23.54 20.43
C LEU A 229 78.17 -23.83 19.24
N GLU A 230 78.03 -23.13 18.12
CA GLU A 230 78.92 -23.26 16.96
C GLU A 230 80.37 -22.90 17.32
N GLN A 231 80.57 -21.87 18.14
CA GLN A 231 81.91 -21.47 18.59
C GLN A 231 82.52 -22.52 19.54
N GLN A 232 81.74 -23.08 20.46
CA GLN A 232 82.19 -24.19 21.33
C GLN A 232 82.56 -25.43 20.52
N VAL A 233 81.78 -25.77 19.49
CA VAL A 233 82.11 -26.89 18.58
C VAL A 233 83.44 -26.63 17.88
N LYS A 234 83.65 -25.43 17.32
CA LYS A 234 84.94 -25.06 16.69
C LYS A 234 86.11 -25.13 17.67
N GLU A 235 85.93 -24.69 18.92
CA GLU A 235 86.96 -24.81 19.96
C GLU A 235 87.24 -26.27 20.32
N GLN A 236 86.22 -27.12 20.42
CA GLN A 236 86.41 -28.56 20.65
C GLN A 236 87.14 -29.24 19.49
N GLU A 237 86.80 -28.89 18.24
CA GLU A 237 87.51 -29.36 17.04
C GLU A 237 88.97 -28.89 17.04
N TRP A 238 89.23 -27.64 17.43
CA TRP A 238 90.59 -27.11 17.57
C TRP A 238 91.37 -27.83 18.68
N VAL A 239 90.79 -28.04 19.87
CA VAL A 239 91.41 -28.78 20.97
C VAL A 239 91.70 -30.23 20.56
N ALA A 240 90.78 -30.90 19.84
CA ALA A 240 91.00 -32.23 19.30
C ALA A 240 92.15 -32.26 18.28
N GLY A 241 92.25 -31.22 17.43
CA GLY A 241 93.34 -31.04 16.48
C GLY A 241 94.70 -30.78 17.14
N VAL A 242 94.75 -29.97 18.20
CA VAL A 242 95.98 -29.66 18.94
C VAL A 242 96.42 -30.83 19.83
N SER A 243 95.51 -31.58 20.41
CA SER A 243 95.81 -32.82 21.17
C SER A 243 96.40 -33.93 20.27
N MET A 244 96.10 -33.92 18.97
CA MET A 244 96.79 -34.77 17.98
C MET A 244 98.21 -34.31 17.64
N VAL A 245 98.56 -33.04 17.87
CA VAL A 245 99.86 -32.44 17.51
C VAL A 245 100.81 -32.32 18.71
N ILE A 246 100.29 -32.26 19.94
CA ILE A 246 101.09 -32.30 21.16
C ILE A 246 101.10 -33.75 21.70
N PRO A 247 102.22 -34.49 21.63
CA PRO A 247 102.29 -35.83 22.18
C PRO A 247 102.04 -35.75 23.68
N HIS A 248 101.07 -36.53 24.20
CA HIS A 248 100.99 -36.80 25.63
C HIS A 248 102.28 -37.52 26.04
N ALA A 249 103.25 -36.73 26.51
CA ALA A 249 104.46 -37.23 27.14
C ALA A 249 104.09 -37.79 28.52
N GLY A 250 103.78 -39.09 28.54
CA GLY A 250 104.03 -39.95 29.69
C GLY A 250 102.80 -40.40 30.47
N ARG A 251 102.42 -41.67 30.24
CA ARG A 251 102.14 -42.76 31.21
C ARG A 251 101.46 -43.89 30.42
N GLU A 252 101.88 -45.14 30.43
CA GLU A 252 102.80 -45.91 31.28
C GLU A 252 103.92 -46.52 30.41
N ILE A 253 105.11 -46.80 30.93
CA ILE A 253 105.43 -47.24 32.30
C ILE A 253 105.38 -46.14 33.36
#